data_AF-A0A2V5HRA7-F1
#
_entry.id   AF-A0A2V5HRA7-F1
#
_cell.length_a   1.000
_cell.length_b   1.000
_cell.length_c   1.000
_cell.angle_alpha   90.00
_cell.angle_beta   90.00
_cell.angle_gamma   90.00
#
_symmetry.space_group_name_H-M   'P 1'
#
loop_
_entity.id
_entity.type
_entity.pdbx_description
1 polymer ?
#
loop_
_entity_poly.entity_id
_entity_poly.type
_entity_poly.pdbx_seq_one_letter_code
_entity_poly.pdbx_strand_id
1 'polypeptide(L)'
;MMSKPWLLYAYPQQPFPRRVVIYVRARNIPLSIVTVVHVSDAQLGNKVPEGIPPQPPGRLSILAMPNPSSDRQPFIFVKQSIAIMEFFQGACIHGRYGFPKLPQPVALPINMSEIGDAANPGANEDGDAAAAAAAYALHTVRHNELLTLASA
;
A
#
# COMPACT_ATOMS: atom_id res chain seq x y z
N MET A 1 0.71 6.59 27.28
CA MET A 1 0.80 7.75 26.36
C MET A 1 -0.20 7.54 25.24
N MET A 2 -1.21 8.40 25.11
CA MET A 2 -2.09 8.35 23.93
C MET A 2 -1.31 8.90 22.74
N SER A 3 -0.92 8.01 21.83
CA SER A 3 -0.32 8.40 20.55
C SER A 3 -1.32 9.25 19.78
N LYS A 4 -0.89 10.41 19.25
CA LYS A 4 -1.75 11.24 18.40
C LYS A 4 -2.25 10.41 17.21
N PRO A 5 -3.49 10.59 16.75
CA PRO A 5 -4.00 9.85 15.60
C PRO A 5 -3.27 10.29 14.32
N TRP A 6 -3.25 9.42 13.32
CA TRP A 6 -2.80 9.75 11.99
C TRP A 6 -3.88 10.58 11.30
N LEU A 7 -3.50 11.65 10.62
CA LEU A 7 -4.47 12.54 9.97
C LEU A 7 -4.33 12.46 8.45
N LEU A 8 -5.41 12.15 7.75
CA LEU A 8 -5.45 12.17 6.29
C LEU A 8 -6.29 13.35 5.82
N TYR A 9 -5.64 14.42 5.36
CA TYR A 9 -6.29 15.55 4.72
C TYR A 9 -6.68 15.16 3.30
N ALA A 10 -7.97 15.06 3.04
CA ALA A 10 -8.50 14.65 1.75
C ALA A 10 -9.84 15.32 1.44
N TYR A 11 -10.07 15.58 0.16
CA TYR A 11 -11.35 16.04 -0.37
C TYR A 11 -11.95 14.93 -1.26
N PRO A 12 -13.01 14.22 -0.82
CA PRO A 12 -13.55 13.03 -1.51
C PRO A 12 -14.07 13.26 -2.93
N GLN A 13 -14.31 14.51 -3.31
CA GLN A 13 -14.79 14.90 -4.64
C GLN A 13 -13.65 15.00 -5.65
N GLN A 14 -12.40 15.17 -5.21
CA GLN A 14 -11.23 15.14 -6.09
C GLN A 14 -10.75 13.70 -6.31
N PRO A 15 -10.33 13.31 -7.52
CA PRO A 15 -10.02 11.93 -7.87
C PRO A 15 -8.84 11.35 -7.07
N PHE A 16 -7.73 12.09 -6.92
CA PHE A 16 -6.55 11.58 -6.22
C PHE A 16 -6.77 11.37 -4.72
N PRO A 17 -7.31 12.36 -3.95
CA PRO A 17 -7.62 12.13 -2.55
C PRO A 17 -8.70 11.07 -2.34
N ARG A 18 -9.70 11.02 -3.23
CA ARG A 18 -10.75 9.99 -3.19
C ARG A 18 -10.17 8.57 -3.26
N ARG A 19 -9.16 8.32 -4.11
CA ARG A 19 -8.48 7.02 -4.19
C ARG A 19 -7.90 6.59 -2.85
N VAL A 20 -7.27 7.51 -2.12
CA VAL A 20 -6.68 7.22 -0.80
C VAL A 20 -7.77 6.91 0.23
N VAL A 21 -8.87 7.68 0.25
CA VAL A 21 -10.00 7.42 1.16
C VAL A 21 -10.64 6.05 0.89
N ILE A 22 -10.82 5.70 -0.39
CA ILE A 22 -11.31 4.37 -0.78
C ILE A 22 -10.33 3.29 -0.31
N TYR A 23 -9.02 3.50 -0.48
CA TYR A 23 -8.00 2.55 -0.05
C TYR A 23 -8.07 2.28 1.47
N VAL A 24 -8.17 3.32 2.29
CA VAL A 24 -8.30 3.20 3.75
C VAL A 24 -9.51 2.36 4.13
N ARG A 25 -10.66 2.61 3.49
CA ARG A 25 -11.89 1.84 3.72
C ARG A 25 -11.78 0.39 3.23
N ALA A 26 -11.24 0.17 2.04
CA ALA A 26 -11.09 -1.16 1.45
C ALA A 26 -10.16 -2.07 2.27
N ARG A 27 -9.19 -1.48 2.99
CA ARG A 27 -8.28 -2.19 3.87
C ARG A 27 -8.81 -2.35 5.30
N ASN A 28 -10.04 -1.92 5.58
CA ASN A 28 -10.63 -1.92 6.92
C ASN A 28 -9.75 -1.24 7.97
N ILE A 29 -9.01 -0.18 7.57
CA ILE A 29 -8.17 0.56 8.51
C ILE A 29 -9.11 1.35 9.44
N PRO A 30 -9.04 1.14 10.76
CA PRO A 30 -9.90 1.85 11.70
C PRO A 30 -9.70 3.37 11.64
N LEU A 31 -10.80 4.12 11.68
CA LEU A 31 -10.76 5.59 11.73
C LEU A 31 -10.13 6.14 13.02
N SER A 32 -10.05 5.30 14.06
CA SER A 32 -9.31 5.58 15.30
C SER A 32 -7.80 5.63 15.09
N ILE A 33 -7.27 4.95 14.06
CA ILE A 33 -5.86 4.96 13.69
C ILE A 33 -5.63 6.09 12.69
N VAL A 34 -6.40 6.10 11.60
CA VAL A 34 -6.32 7.11 10.53
C VAL A 34 -7.62 7.91 10.47
N THR A 35 -7.58 9.12 11.01
CA THR A 35 -8.71 10.05 10.95
C THR A 35 -8.68 10.81 9.62
N VAL A 36 -9.73 10.63 8.81
CA VAL A 36 -9.90 11.36 7.55
C VAL A 36 -10.45 12.75 7.85
N VAL A 37 -9.63 13.77 7.63
CA VAL A 37 -10.01 15.18 7.77
C VAL A 37 -10.55 15.64 6.42
N HIS A 38 -11.86 15.82 6.35
CA HIS A 38 -12.53 16.35 5.17
C HIS A 38 -12.25 17.85 5.08
N VAL A 39 -11.30 18.20 4.22
CA VAL A 39 -10.99 19.59 3.89
C VAL A 39 -11.75 19.99 2.64
N SER A 40 -12.29 21.21 2.65
CA SER A 40 -12.81 21.84 1.43
C SER A 40 -11.63 22.24 0.54
N ASP A 41 -11.84 22.40 -0.77
CA ASP A 41 -10.78 22.81 -1.69
C ASP A 41 -10.01 24.03 -1.15
N ALA A 42 -8.71 24.10 -1.42
CA ALA A 42 -7.80 25.16 -0.95
C ALA A 42 -8.27 26.58 -1.33
N GLN A 43 -9.20 26.68 -2.29
CA GLN A 43 -9.86 27.92 -2.74
C GLN A 43 -11.05 28.36 -1.86
N LEU A 44 -11.72 27.44 -1.14
CA LEU A 44 -13.03 27.69 -0.52
C LEU A 44 -13.00 27.79 1.03
N GLY A 45 -11.82 27.72 1.63
CA GLY A 45 -11.63 27.89 3.06
C GLY A 45 -11.65 26.57 3.84
N ASN A 46 -10.62 26.38 4.66
CA ASN A 46 -10.45 25.19 5.48
C ASN A 46 -11.17 25.35 6.82
N LYS A 47 -12.41 24.86 6.93
CA LYS A 47 -13.01 24.60 8.25
C LYS A 47 -12.51 23.24 8.76
N VAL A 48 -11.34 23.25 9.38
CA VAL A 48 -10.84 22.09 10.12
C VAL A 48 -11.56 22.02 11.48
N PRO A 49 -12.03 20.85 11.94
CA PRO A 49 -12.63 20.69 13.26
C PRO A 49 -11.70 21.15 14.39
N GLU A 50 -12.28 21.62 15.50
CA GLU A 50 -11.51 22.04 16.68
C GLU A 50 -10.59 20.92 17.19
N GLY A 51 -9.34 21.28 17.52
CA GLY A 51 -8.33 20.34 18.02
C GLY A 51 -7.50 19.61 16.95
N ILE A 52 -7.80 19.79 15.66
CA ILE A 52 -7.00 19.25 14.55
C ILE A 52 -6.10 20.36 13.99
N PRO A 53 -4.80 20.10 13.74
CA PRO A 53 -3.93 21.10 13.15
C PRO A 53 -4.43 21.53 11.76
N PRO A 54 -4.16 22.78 11.35
CA PRO A 54 -4.56 23.26 10.04
C PRO A 54 -3.91 22.45 8.92
N GLN A 55 -4.57 22.40 7.76
CA GLN A 55 -4.04 21.71 6.59
C GLN A 55 -2.66 22.30 6.22
N PRO A 56 -1.63 21.45 6.05
CA PRO A 56 -0.33 21.90 5.58
C PRO A 56 -0.39 22.37 4.11
N PRO A 57 0.51 23.27 3.69
CA PRO A 57 0.53 23.78 2.31
C PRO A 57 0.86 22.67 1.32
N GLY A 58 0.14 22.64 0.19
CA GLY A 58 0.34 21.69 -0.89
C GLY A 58 -0.98 21.18 -1.47
N ARG A 59 -0.85 20.29 -2.47
CA ARG A 59 -2.00 19.59 -3.05
C ARG A 59 -2.48 18.48 -2.11
N LEU A 60 -3.78 18.23 -2.11
CA LEU A 60 -4.37 17.04 -1.48
C LEU A 60 -4.02 15.81 -2.32
N SER A 61 -3.89 14.59 -1.77
CA SER A 61 -4.02 14.14 -0.38
C SER A 61 -2.74 14.32 0.46
N ILE A 62 -2.90 14.66 1.74
CA ILE A 62 -1.75 14.78 2.65
C ILE A 62 -1.96 13.89 3.87
N LEU A 63 -1.02 13.00 4.15
CA LEU A 63 -0.95 12.21 5.37
C LEU A 63 -0.03 12.89 6.37
N ALA A 64 -0.53 13.16 7.57
CA ALA A 64 0.26 13.60 8.72
C ALA A 64 0.45 12.43 9.67
N MET A 65 1.70 11.98 9.77
CA MET A 65 2.14 10.86 10.60
C MET A 65 2.64 11.42 11.94
N PRO A 66 2.20 10.90 13.09
CA PRO A 66 2.69 11.35 14.39
C PRO A 66 4.21 11.19 14.49
N ASN A 67 4.91 12.24 14.91
CA ASN A 67 6.34 12.21 15.14
C ASN A 67 6.62 12.12 16.65
N PRO A 68 7.10 10.98 17.17
CA PRO A 68 7.43 10.85 18.59
C PRO A 68 8.73 11.57 18.97
N SER A 69 9.56 11.96 17.98
CA SER A 69 10.90 12.47 18.21
C SER A 69 10.97 13.99 18.34
N SER A 70 9.88 14.72 18.03
CA SER A 70 9.90 16.19 18.07
C SER A 70 8.56 16.74 18.54
N ASP A 71 8.59 17.46 19.66
CA ASP A 71 7.43 18.24 20.12
C ASP A 71 7.20 19.50 19.26
N ARG A 72 8.27 20.04 18.65
CA ARG A 72 8.21 21.22 17.78
C ARG A 72 7.59 20.92 16.42
N GLN A 73 7.84 19.73 15.88
CA GLN A 73 7.22 19.23 14.65
C GLN A 73 6.48 17.92 14.95
N PRO A 74 5.26 18.01 15.50
CA PRO A 74 4.53 16.83 16.00
C PRO A 74 4.09 15.88 14.90
N PHE A 75 4.21 16.27 13.63
CA PHE A 75 3.82 15.47 12.48
C PHE A 75 4.87 15.51 11.37
N ILE A 76 5.05 14.35 10.71
CA ILE A 76 5.77 14.20 9.43
C ILE A 76 4.71 14.11 8.33
N PHE A 77 4.89 14.87 7.25
CA PHE A 77 3.89 14.97 6.18
C PHE A 77 4.30 14.21 4.91
N VAL A 78 3.41 13.37 4.39
CA VAL A 78 3.52 12.73 3.07
C VAL A 78 2.45 13.31 2.16
N LYS A 79 2.85 13.87 1.01
CA LYS A 79 1.95 14.67 0.14
C LYS A 79 1.55 13.98 -1.18
N GLN A 80 2.06 12.78 -1.45
CA GLN A 80 1.82 12.06 -2.71
C GLN A 80 0.86 10.90 -2.47
N SER A 81 -0.25 10.87 -3.22
CA SER A 81 -1.31 9.85 -3.04
C SER A 81 -0.81 8.41 -3.21
N ILE A 82 0.07 8.16 -4.18
CA ILE A 82 0.69 6.85 -4.41
C ILE A 82 1.57 6.45 -3.22
N ALA A 83 2.46 7.34 -2.78
CA ALA A 83 3.34 7.08 -1.64
C ALA A 83 2.56 6.81 -0.35
N ILE A 84 1.43 7.50 -0.13
CA ILE A 84 0.55 7.25 1.01
C ILE A 84 -0.06 5.83 0.93
N MET A 85 -0.53 5.40 -0.24
CA MET A 85 -1.09 4.07 -0.42
C MET A 85 -0.04 2.97 -0.25
N GLU A 86 1.17 3.16 -0.78
CA GLU A 86 2.29 2.23 -0.60
C GLU A 86 2.71 2.14 0.87
N PHE A 87 2.74 3.28 1.58
CA PHE A 87 2.98 3.30 3.02
C PHE A 87 1.94 2.47 3.77
N PHE A 88 0.64 2.71 3.52
CA PHE A 88 -0.43 1.93 4.15
C PHE A 88 -0.34 0.45 3.79
N GLN A 89 -0.01 0.12 2.54
CA GLN A 89 0.20 -1.26 2.11
C GLN A 89 1.31 -1.92 2.93
N GLY A 90 2.48 -1.29 3.02
CA GLY A 90 3.59 -1.77 3.84
C GLY A 90 3.20 -1.93 5.31
N ALA A 91 2.51 -0.94 5.88
CA ALA A 91 2.04 -1.00 7.27
C ALA A 91 1.08 -2.16 7.51
N CYS A 92 0.13 -2.41 6.59
CA CYS A 92 -0.83 -3.50 6.70
C CYS A 92 -0.20 -4.88 6.44
N ILE A 93 0.75 -5.02 5.51
CA ILE A 93 1.46 -6.30 5.27
C ILE A 93 2.21 -6.74 6.54
N HIS A 94 2.85 -5.78 7.22
CA HIS A 94 3.65 -6.05 8.41
C HIS A 94 2.84 -5.98 9.72
N GLY A 95 1.58 -5.53 9.68
CA GLY A 95 0.76 -5.30 10.88
C GLY A 95 1.35 -4.26 11.84
N ARG A 96 2.03 -3.23 11.32
CA ARG A 96 2.70 -2.19 12.14
C ARG A 96 1.73 -1.09 12.54
N TYR A 97 2.06 -0.37 13.62
CA TYR A 97 1.31 0.82 14.08
C TYR A 97 -0.18 0.57 14.39
N GLY A 98 -0.55 -0.70 14.66
CA GLY A 98 -1.94 -1.10 14.88
C GLY A 98 -2.77 -1.32 13.61
N PHE A 99 -2.17 -1.21 12.42
CA PHE A 99 -2.87 -1.44 11.16
C PHE A 99 -3.31 -2.91 11.03
N PRO A 100 -4.47 -3.18 10.41
CA PRO A 100 -4.95 -4.53 10.21
C PRO A 100 -3.94 -5.31 9.37
N LYS A 101 -3.55 -6.50 9.85
CA LYS A 101 -2.65 -7.36 9.09
C LYS A 101 -3.40 -7.88 7.87
N LEU A 102 -2.92 -7.51 6.68
CA LEU A 102 -3.46 -8.10 5.48
C LEU A 102 -3.10 -9.58 5.45
N PRO A 103 -4.00 -10.46 4.98
CA PRO A 103 -3.55 -11.77 4.55
C PRO A 103 -2.49 -11.50 3.49
N GLN A 104 -1.25 -11.87 3.82
CA GLN A 104 -0.23 -11.95 2.77
C GLN A 104 -0.84 -12.82 1.67
N PRO A 105 -0.58 -12.54 0.38
CA PRO A 105 -0.91 -13.52 -0.63
C PRO A 105 -0.33 -14.83 -0.10
N VAL A 106 -1.22 -15.76 0.27
CA VAL A 106 -0.84 -17.11 0.54
C VAL A 106 -0.14 -17.47 -0.75
N ALA A 107 1.18 -17.64 -0.71
CA ALA A 107 1.85 -18.36 -1.76
C ALA A 107 1.10 -19.68 -1.75
N LEU A 108 0.13 -19.81 -2.66
CA LEU A 108 -0.63 -21.03 -2.78
C LEU A 108 0.48 -22.07 -2.92
N PRO A 109 0.57 -23.07 -2.02
CA PRO A 109 1.36 -24.22 -2.39
C PRO A 109 0.72 -24.65 -3.70
N ILE A 110 1.44 -24.46 -4.81
CA ILE A 110 1.04 -25.04 -6.08
C ILE A 110 1.18 -26.52 -5.80
N ASN A 111 0.12 -27.12 -5.27
CA ASN A 111 0.06 -28.53 -5.02
C ASN A 111 0.00 -29.15 -6.41
N MET A 112 1.18 -29.43 -6.99
CA MET A 112 1.34 -30.16 -8.25
C MET A 112 1.05 -31.65 -8.00
N SER A 113 -0.09 -31.95 -7.40
CA SER A 113 -0.51 -33.31 -7.10
C SER A 113 -1.99 -33.37 -7.31
N GLU A 114 -2.38 -33.51 -8.59
CA GLU A 114 -3.55 -34.25 -9.09
C GLU A 114 -3.85 -33.82 -10.53
N ILE A 115 -2.94 -34.17 -11.45
CA ILE A 115 -3.35 -34.71 -12.74
C ILE A 115 -2.62 -36.04 -12.85
N GLY A 116 -3.26 -37.09 -12.32
CA GLY A 116 -2.89 -38.45 -12.67
C GLY A 116 -3.25 -38.68 -14.14
N ASP A 117 -2.31 -39.13 -14.95
CA ASP A 117 -2.33 -40.52 -15.39
C ASP A 117 -1.02 -40.93 -16.08
N ALA A 118 -0.59 -42.14 -15.72
CA ALA A 118 0.36 -43.01 -16.41
C ALA A 118 1.81 -42.51 -16.68
N ALA A 119 2.76 -42.92 -15.83
CA ALA A 119 3.77 -43.93 -16.16
C ALA A 119 5.07 -43.80 -15.31
N ASN A 120 5.27 -44.80 -14.44
CA ASN A 120 6.53 -45.46 -14.05
C ASN A 120 7.73 -44.69 -13.45
N PRO A 121 8.60 -45.41 -12.69
CA PRO A 121 9.44 -44.89 -11.62
C PRO A 121 10.87 -44.65 -12.09
N GLY A 122 11.55 -43.69 -11.44
CA GLY A 122 12.99 -43.51 -11.60
C GLY A 122 13.43 -42.16 -11.08
N ALA A 123 14.03 -42.16 -9.89
CA ALA A 123 14.78 -41.06 -9.34
C ALA A 123 15.82 -40.54 -10.35
N ASN A 124 16.07 -39.21 -10.38
CA ASN A 124 17.39 -38.58 -10.59
C ASN A 124 17.29 -37.07 -10.28
N GLU A 125 18.18 -36.59 -9.42
CA GLU A 125 18.17 -35.30 -8.71
C GLU A 125 18.77 -34.10 -9.49
N ASP A 126 18.64 -34.03 -10.82
CA ASP A 126 19.29 -32.97 -11.63
C ASP A 126 18.32 -31.97 -12.31
N GLY A 127 17.03 -32.03 -11.99
CA GLY A 127 15.98 -31.25 -12.68
C GLY A 127 15.76 -29.80 -12.19
N ASP A 128 16.21 -29.48 -10.98
CA ASP A 128 15.87 -28.21 -10.31
C ASP A 128 16.57 -26.99 -10.93
N ALA A 129 17.81 -27.16 -11.40
CA ALA A 129 18.57 -26.09 -12.04
C ALA A 129 18.01 -25.73 -13.44
N ALA A 130 17.55 -26.73 -14.19
CA ALA A 130 16.98 -26.52 -15.52
C ALA A 130 15.60 -25.86 -15.45
N ALA A 131 14.78 -26.23 -14.46
CA ALA A 131 13.46 -25.61 -14.23
C ALA A 131 13.58 -24.17 -13.74
N ALA A 132 14.53 -23.87 -12.84
CA ALA A 132 14.81 -22.51 -12.38
C ALA A 132 15.32 -21.61 -13.52
N ALA A 133 16.19 -22.15 -14.40
CA ALA A 133 16.69 -21.43 -15.57
C ALA A 133 15.57 -21.12 -16.57
N ALA A 134 14.64 -22.06 -16.80
CA ALA A 134 13.48 -21.85 -17.67
C ALA A 134 12.52 -20.78 -17.11
N ALA A 135 12.28 -20.76 -15.79
CA ALA A 135 11.45 -19.76 -15.14
C ALA A 135 12.07 -18.35 -15.21
N TYR A 136 13.39 -18.25 -15.01
CA TYR A 136 14.12 -16.99 -15.13
C TYR A 136 14.12 -16.46 -16.58
N ALA A 137 14.28 -17.35 -17.56
CA ALA A 137 14.18 -16.99 -18.98
C ALA A 137 12.79 -16.43 -19.33
N LEU A 138 11.73 -17.06 -18.85
CA LEU A 138 10.35 -16.63 -19.12
C LEU A 138 10.01 -15.29 -18.43
N HIS A 139 10.53 -15.07 -17.22
CA HIS A 139 10.41 -13.78 -16.53
C HIS A 139 11.15 -12.65 -17.27
N THR A 140 12.34 -12.95 -17.81
CA THR A 140 13.14 -11.98 -18.57
C THR A 140 12.46 -11.60 -19.89
N VAL A 141 11.86 -12.58 -20.59
CA VAL A 141 11.10 -12.33 -21.83
C VAL A 141 9.91 -11.40 -21.57
N ARG A 142 9.11 -11.67 -20.52
CA ARG A 142 7.98 -10.81 -20.15
C ARG A 142 8.40 -9.42 -19.71
N HIS A 143 9.55 -9.29 -19.02
CA HIS A 143 10.06 -7.99 -18.61
C HIS A 143 10.45 -7.13 -19.83
N ASN A 144 11.07 -7.73 -20.84
CA ASN A 144 11.45 -7.04 -22.07
C ASN A 144 10.23 -6.67 -22.94
N GLU A 145 9.20 -7.51 -22.99
CA GLU A 145 7.93 -7.16 -23.67
C GLU A 145 7.27 -5.94 -23.01
N LEU A 146 7.25 -5.87 -21.67
CA LEU A 146 6.69 -4.72 -20.96
C LEU A 146 7.50 -3.43 -21.18
N LEU A 147 8.83 -3.53 -21.24
CA LEU A 147 9.69 -2.39 -21.57
C LEU A 147 9.46 -1.90 -23.00
N THR A 148 9.27 -2.82 -23.94
CA THR A 148 8.99 -2.50 -25.34
C THR A 148 7.64 -1.80 -25.48
N LEU A 149 6.59 -2.30 -24.80
CA LEU A 149 5.27 -1.68 -24.75
C LEU A 149 5.26 -0.32 -24.05
N ALA A 150 6.15 -0.09 -23.09
CA ALA A 150 6.28 1.20 -22.39
C ALA A 150 7.06 2.27 -23.19
N SER A 151 7.72 1.87 -24.28
CA SER A 151 8.51 2.76 -25.15
C SER A 151 7.82 3.16 -26.46
N ALA A 152 6.60 2.67 -26.69
CA ALA A 152 5.72 3.05 -27.81
C ALA A 152 4.71 4.13 -27.38
#